data_AF-A0A925FJ58-F1
#
_entry.id   AF-A0A925FJ58-F1
#
_cell.length_a   1.000
_cell.length_b   1.000
_cell.length_c   1.000
_cell.angle_alpha   90.00
_cell.angle_beta   90.00
_cell.angle_gamma   90.00
#
_symmetry.space_group_name_H-M   'P 1'
#
loop_
_entity.id
_entity.type
_entity.pdbx_description
1 polymer ?
#
loop_
_entity_poly.entity_id
_entity_poly.type
_entity_poly.pdbx_seq_one_letter_code
_entity_poly.pdbx_strand_id
1 'polypeptide(L)'
;MRVRSLWSTYGTLVLFAVLAATACVDEKIVYRDGPNFAAPPATAVNFVGYDDTTTKLTVCGNCHVGQQAKWKATAHAGAWHTLDASGQKVGACEKCHSVNNLGNAVTDTAVGHRSTKDPRYRDVQCESCHGAGLQHIGLPQRGQMLATIRADTGAAVTNGCAECHSGTHHPFVEEWRKSRHATSYTRAYNGTTATAPEVPGGPRAACQGCHIGQAVLANWGVNTNYSNRDFATQATGVGATCVVCHDPHGSGNPAQLRYPVDSRDPDNNLCVKCHNRRGNPDFSGSRNTPHAPQGPLLLGSAGWWPPGLVFDETLGSHSTDRNPKLCAGCHLGKYNVTDKATSKFVVTVTGHRFLAIPCVDANGQPTDSQTCTETQRSFKSCAASGCHSEATARSAITNSTLDIKVLYTALEQQIAAGRANGKIPAGEFAAGKVSTARGATYNAELAKMPGSEVHNPFLVKALLRASLAQVQKDYGVPSPIPLSRLAPYDQLILKAAPAVENR
;
A
#
# COMPACT_ATOMS: atom_id res chain seq x y z
N MET A 1 34.18 68.87 17.01
CA MET A 1 33.80 69.37 15.67
C MET A 1 34.03 68.26 14.66
N ARG A 2 32.97 67.58 14.19
CA ARG A 2 32.82 66.99 12.83
C ARG A 2 31.54 66.14 12.81
N VAL A 3 30.49 66.79 12.32
CA VAL A 3 29.22 66.22 11.89
C VAL A 3 29.42 65.62 10.49
N ARG A 4 29.24 64.30 10.31
CA ARG A 4 29.01 63.59 9.03
C ARG A 4 28.47 62.18 9.37
N SER A 5 27.49 61.57 8.74
CA SER A 5 26.39 61.97 7.87
C SER A 5 25.43 60.77 7.88
N LEU A 6 24.26 60.90 8.51
CA LEU A 6 23.25 59.84 8.64
C LEU A 6 22.44 59.58 7.35
N TRP A 7 22.95 60.03 6.20
CA TRP A 7 22.21 60.10 4.93
C TRP A 7 22.54 58.97 3.93
N SER A 8 23.34 57.96 4.33
CA SER A 8 23.77 56.89 3.41
C SER A 8 23.00 55.57 3.57
N THR A 9 22.26 55.35 4.66
CA THR A 9 21.57 54.07 4.92
C THR A 9 20.09 54.09 4.56
N TYR A 10 19.48 55.27 4.42
CA TYR A 10 18.10 55.40 3.95
C TYR A 10 17.97 55.35 2.42
N GLY A 11 19.01 55.73 1.68
CA GLY A 11 18.99 55.69 0.20
C GLY A 11 18.96 54.27 -0.37
N THR A 12 19.70 53.34 0.23
CA THR A 12 19.82 51.94 -0.26
C THR A 12 18.61 51.08 0.07
N LEU A 13 17.94 51.32 1.21
CA LEU A 13 16.70 50.61 1.57
C LEU A 13 15.49 51.09 0.76
N VAL A 14 15.43 52.38 0.42
CA VAL A 14 14.36 52.91 -0.45
C VAL A 14 14.58 52.45 -1.91
N LEU A 15 15.81 52.36 -2.40
CA LEU A 15 16.08 51.88 -3.76
C LEU A 15 15.69 50.40 -3.96
N PHE A 16 15.92 49.53 -2.96
CA PHE A 16 15.50 48.12 -3.03
C PHE A 16 13.98 47.92 -2.89
N ALA A 17 13.31 48.74 -2.08
CA ALA A 17 11.85 48.70 -1.95
C ALA A 17 11.15 49.21 -3.22
N VAL A 18 11.72 50.21 -3.90
CA VAL A 18 11.19 50.73 -5.18
C VAL A 18 11.45 49.75 -6.33
N LEU A 19 12.62 49.08 -6.38
CA LEU A 19 12.91 48.04 -7.37
C LEU A 19 12.03 46.79 -7.21
N ALA A 20 11.68 46.41 -5.98
CA ALA A 20 10.74 45.31 -5.72
C ALA A 20 9.28 45.66 -6.10
N ALA A 21 8.91 46.95 -6.04
CA ALA A 21 7.58 47.42 -6.43
C ALA A 21 7.41 47.56 -7.96
N THR A 22 8.49 47.74 -8.73
CA THR A 22 8.44 47.82 -10.20
C THR A 22 8.64 46.49 -10.92
N ALA A 23 9.07 45.43 -10.23
CA ALA A 23 9.31 44.11 -10.83
C ALA A 23 8.02 43.30 -11.10
N CYS A 24 6.85 43.81 -10.72
CA CYS A 24 5.57 43.12 -10.87
C CYS A 24 4.47 43.96 -11.57
N VAL A 25 4.84 44.89 -12.47
CA VAL A 25 3.84 45.73 -13.17
C VAL A 25 3.97 45.69 -14.69
N ASP A 26 4.04 44.47 -15.23
CA ASP A 26 3.57 44.19 -16.59
C ASP A 26 2.75 42.89 -16.55
N GLU A 27 1.60 42.91 -15.87
CA GLU A 27 0.51 41.99 -16.22
C GLU A 27 -0.05 42.44 -17.57
N LYS A 28 0.72 42.23 -18.63
CA LYS A 28 0.16 42.20 -19.97
C LYS A 28 -0.75 40.98 -19.98
N ILE A 29 -2.04 41.17 -19.72
CA ILE A 29 -3.06 40.17 -19.99
C ILE A 29 -3.01 39.96 -21.50
N VAL A 30 -2.20 39.00 -21.93
CA VAL A 30 -2.22 38.52 -23.29
C VAL A 30 -3.50 37.70 -23.39
N TYR A 31 -4.56 38.33 -23.90
CA TYR A 31 -5.67 37.59 -24.50
C TYR A 31 -5.07 36.82 -25.67
N ARG A 32 -4.66 35.58 -25.42
CA ARG A 32 -4.44 34.61 -26.48
C ARG A 32 -5.84 34.15 -26.86
N ASP A 33 -6.10 34.06 -28.17
CA ASP A 33 -7.22 33.25 -28.63
C ASP A 33 -7.15 31.90 -27.91
N GLY A 34 -8.30 31.37 -27.45
CA GLY A 34 -8.36 30.07 -26.79
C GLY A 34 -7.58 29.04 -27.61
N PRO A 35 -7.06 27.96 -26.99
CA PRO A 35 -6.14 27.05 -27.68
C PRO A 35 -6.71 26.69 -29.06
N ASN A 36 -5.98 27.06 -30.12
CA ASN A 36 -6.36 26.81 -31.51
C ASN A 36 -6.12 25.31 -31.80
N PHE A 37 -6.85 24.43 -31.12
CA PHE A 37 -6.87 23.01 -31.45
C PHE A 37 -7.87 22.80 -32.59
N ALA A 38 -7.55 21.92 -33.53
CA ALA A 38 -8.47 21.61 -34.62
C ALA A 38 -9.76 21.00 -34.06
N ALA A 39 -10.92 21.50 -34.50
CA ALA A 39 -12.23 21.07 -34.03
C ALA A 39 -12.35 19.52 -34.03
N PRO A 40 -12.88 18.90 -32.96
CA PRO A 40 -13.07 17.47 -32.94
C PRO A 40 -14.15 17.06 -33.96
N PRO A 41 -14.04 15.86 -34.57
CA PRO A 41 -15.10 15.32 -35.40
C PRO A 41 -16.43 15.28 -34.64
N ALA A 42 -17.55 15.61 -35.29
CA ALA A 42 -18.87 15.58 -34.65
C ALA A 42 -19.21 14.19 -34.07
N THR A 43 -18.78 13.13 -34.76
CA THR A 43 -18.95 11.74 -34.32
C THR A 43 -18.09 11.36 -33.11
N ALA A 44 -17.16 12.22 -32.68
CA ALA A 44 -16.42 12.01 -31.44
C ALA A 44 -17.27 12.29 -30.19
N VAL A 45 -18.45 12.92 -30.34
CA VAL A 45 -19.40 13.20 -29.24
C VAL A 45 -18.72 13.94 -28.08
N ASN A 46 -18.20 15.14 -28.38
CA ASN A 46 -17.58 16.06 -27.44
C ASN A 46 -16.23 15.62 -26.83
N PHE A 47 -15.68 14.48 -27.23
CA PHE A 47 -14.29 14.14 -26.93
C PHE A 47 -13.34 14.99 -27.79
N VAL A 48 -12.20 15.39 -27.22
CA VAL A 48 -11.26 16.33 -27.86
C VAL A 48 -9.89 15.74 -28.16
N GLY A 49 -9.45 14.74 -27.40
CA GLY A 49 -8.23 13.97 -27.62
C GLY A 49 -6.93 14.78 -27.65
N TYR A 50 -6.01 14.34 -28.50
CA TYR A 50 -4.74 15.03 -28.77
C TYR A 50 -4.92 16.33 -29.55
N ASP A 51 -4.19 17.35 -29.09
CA ASP A 51 -3.90 18.55 -29.87
C ASP A 51 -2.79 18.26 -30.88
N ASP A 52 -1.71 17.62 -30.42
CA ASP A 52 -0.62 17.11 -31.26
C ASP A 52 -0.26 15.67 -30.88
N THR A 53 -0.49 14.75 -31.82
CA THR A 53 -0.23 13.32 -31.67
C THR A 53 1.26 12.98 -31.65
N THR A 54 2.10 13.79 -32.31
CA THR A 54 3.55 13.56 -32.41
C THR A 54 4.23 13.85 -31.09
N THR A 55 3.92 14.99 -30.48
CA THR A 55 4.44 15.35 -29.17
C THR A 55 3.62 14.78 -28.01
N LYS A 56 2.54 14.05 -28.31
CA LYS A 56 1.57 13.53 -27.32
C LYS A 56 0.98 14.64 -26.44
N LEU A 57 0.77 15.82 -26.99
CA LEU A 57 0.12 16.93 -26.30
C LEU A 57 -1.39 16.74 -26.36
N THR A 58 -2.04 16.50 -25.22
CA THR A 58 -3.51 16.48 -25.15
C THR A 58 -4.06 17.90 -25.17
N VAL A 59 -5.28 18.10 -25.66
CA VAL A 59 -5.95 19.41 -25.56
C VAL A 59 -6.02 19.87 -24.10
N CYS A 60 -6.25 18.94 -23.17
CA CYS A 60 -6.23 19.19 -21.73
C CYS A 60 -4.86 19.70 -21.25
N GLY A 61 -3.77 19.21 -21.84
CA GLY A 61 -2.40 19.54 -21.48
C GLY A 61 -1.97 20.96 -21.83
N ASN A 62 -2.70 21.67 -22.70
CA ASN A 62 -2.49 23.09 -22.95
C ASN A 62 -2.78 23.96 -21.71
N CYS A 63 -3.68 23.53 -20.83
CA CYS A 63 -4.02 24.22 -19.58
C CYS A 63 -3.47 23.50 -18.34
N HIS A 64 -3.49 22.17 -18.33
CA HIS A 64 -3.07 21.33 -17.20
C HIS A 64 -1.65 20.79 -17.36
N VAL A 65 -0.70 21.68 -17.63
CA VAL A 65 0.70 21.35 -18.00
C VAL A 65 1.39 20.41 -17.01
N GLY A 66 1.12 20.57 -15.71
CA GLY A 66 1.72 19.72 -14.67
C GLY A 66 1.23 18.27 -14.73
N GLN A 67 -0.06 18.05 -14.96
CA GLN A 67 -0.60 16.69 -15.09
C GLN A 67 -0.25 16.07 -16.44
N GLN A 68 -0.24 16.87 -17.51
CA GLN A 68 0.21 16.46 -18.83
C GLN A 68 1.66 15.94 -18.80
N ALA A 69 2.57 16.65 -18.13
CA ALA A 69 3.97 16.25 -18.02
C ALA A 69 4.12 14.90 -17.32
N LYS A 70 3.37 14.66 -16.24
CA LYS A 70 3.37 13.37 -15.53
C LYS A 70 2.74 12.26 -16.36
N TRP A 71 1.59 12.52 -16.99
CA TRP A 71 0.84 11.52 -17.73
C TRP A 71 1.63 11.00 -18.93
N LYS A 72 2.36 11.89 -19.61
CA LYS A 72 3.20 11.54 -20.76
C LYS A 72 4.29 10.51 -20.42
N ALA A 73 4.69 10.40 -19.16
CA ALA A 73 5.66 9.40 -18.68
C ALA A 73 5.02 8.04 -18.31
N THR A 74 3.69 7.91 -18.39
CA THR A 74 2.96 6.69 -18.03
C THR A 74 2.86 5.71 -19.19
N ALA A 75 2.61 4.43 -18.88
CA ALA A 75 2.31 3.42 -19.90
C ALA A 75 0.98 3.71 -20.64
N HIS A 76 0.05 4.42 -20.00
CA HIS A 76 -1.21 4.86 -20.62
C HIS A 76 -0.98 5.77 -21.83
N ALA A 77 -0.01 6.69 -21.76
CA ALA A 77 0.37 7.55 -22.87
C ALA A 77 1.07 6.81 -24.02
N GLY A 78 1.41 5.53 -23.86
CA GLY A 78 1.99 4.67 -24.90
C GLY A 78 1.16 3.44 -25.20
N ALA A 79 -0.09 3.36 -24.72
CA ALA A 79 -0.91 2.17 -24.79
C ALA A 79 -1.18 1.75 -26.24
N TRP A 80 -1.36 2.68 -27.16
CA TRP A 80 -1.61 2.32 -28.56
C TRP A 80 -0.37 1.73 -29.22
N HIS A 81 0.81 2.30 -28.93
CA HIS A 81 2.07 1.80 -29.46
C HIS A 81 2.35 0.36 -29.00
N THR A 82 2.10 0.04 -27.73
CA THR A 82 2.27 -1.33 -27.22
C THR A 82 1.29 -2.32 -27.85
N LEU A 83 0.05 -1.89 -28.12
CA LEU A 83 -0.93 -2.69 -28.85
C LEU A 83 -0.46 -2.96 -30.29
N ASP A 84 0.00 -1.93 -30.99
CA ASP A 84 0.50 -2.04 -32.37
C ASP A 84 1.70 -3.00 -32.45
N ALA A 85 2.67 -2.83 -31.55
CA ALA A 85 3.84 -3.69 -31.44
C ALA A 85 3.52 -5.15 -31.10
N SER A 86 2.38 -5.42 -30.44
CA SER A 86 1.96 -6.79 -30.10
C SER A 86 1.41 -7.58 -31.28
N GLY A 87 1.02 -6.92 -32.38
CA GLY A 87 0.32 -7.54 -33.51
C GLY A 87 -1.12 -7.98 -33.20
N GLN A 88 -1.67 -7.67 -32.01
CA GLN A 88 -3.02 -8.07 -31.56
C GLN A 88 -4.06 -6.95 -31.72
N LYS A 89 -3.88 -6.08 -32.70
CA LYS A 89 -4.73 -4.91 -32.91
C LYS A 89 -6.08 -5.30 -33.50
N VAL A 90 -7.01 -5.64 -32.63
CA VAL A 90 -8.42 -5.92 -32.95
C VAL A 90 -9.33 -4.97 -32.17
N GLY A 91 -10.56 -4.77 -32.63
CA GLY A 91 -11.49 -3.81 -32.01
C GLY A 91 -11.74 -4.07 -30.51
N ALA A 92 -11.66 -5.33 -30.07
CA ALA A 92 -11.76 -5.71 -28.66
C ALA A 92 -10.57 -5.21 -27.80
N CYS A 93 -9.40 -4.98 -28.39
CA CYS A 93 -8.22 -4.44 -27.73
C CYS A 93 -8.13 -2.92 -27.89
N GLU A 94 -8.49 -2.40 -29.06
CA GLU A 94 -8.49 -0.95 -29.33
C GLU A 94 -9.31 -0.18 -28.29
N LYS A 95 -10.43 -0.74 -27.82
CA LYS A 95 -11.29 -0.10 -26.82
C LYS A 95 -10.61 0.20 -25.48
N CYS A 96 -9.59 -0.57 -25.08
CA CYS A 96 -8.86 -0.34 -23.84
C CYS A 96 -7.55 0.45 -24.05
N HIS A 97 -7.18 0.71 -25.31
CA HIS A 97 -5.91 1.36 -25.70
C HIS A 97 -6.15 2.70 -26.42
N SER A 98 -7.37 3.24 -26.32
CA SER A 98 -7.80 4.49 -26.95
C SER A 98 -8.80 5.22 -26.07
N VAL A 99 -9.02 6.50 -26.34
CA VAL A 99 -10.09 7.31 -25.75
C VAL A 99 -11.43 6.92 -26.37
N ASN A 100 -12.36 6.49 -25.53
CA ASN A 100 -13.75 6.22 -25.88
C ASN A 100 -14.60 6.19 -24.60
N ASN A 101 -15.72 5.48 -24.62
CA ASN A 101 -16.66 5.40 -23.50
C ASN A 101 -16.13 4.60 -22.28
N LEU A 102 -15.11 3.76 -22.45
CA LEU A 102 -14.57 2.96 -21.34
C LEU A 102 -13.68 3.79 -20.41
N GLY A 103 -13.84 3.52 -19.11
CA GLY A 103 -13.05 4.07 -18.01
C GLY A 103 -13.66 5.32 -17.37
N ASN A 104 -14.73 5.85 -17.95
CA ASN A 104 -15.38 7.10 -17.55
C ASN A 104 -16.90 6.91 -17.45
N ALA A 105 -17.64 8.00 -17.19
CA ALA A 105 -19.08 7.93 -16.96
C ALA A 105 -19.94 7.91 -18.25
N VAL A 106 -19.32 7.96 -19.44
CA VAL A 106 -20.06 8.00 -20.71
C VAL A 106 -20.58 6.61 -21.05
N THR A 107 -21.90 6.50 -21.22
CA THR A 107 -22.58 5.23 -21.57
C THR A 107 -22.74 5.02 -23.06
N ASP A 108 -22.67 6.08 -23.87
CA ASP A 108 -22.70 5.99 -25.33
C ASP A 108 -21.44 5.29 -25.84
N THR A 109 -21.60 4.16 -26.53
CA THR A 109 -20.48 3.36 -27.06
C THR A 109 -19.94 3.88 -28.39
N ALA A 110 -20.60 4.84 -29.04
CA ALA A 110 -20.23 5.39 -30.34
C ALA A 110 -19.49 6.73 -30.24
N VAL A 111 -18.47 6.79 -29.38
CA VAL A 111 -17.73 8.03 -29.07
C VAL A 111 -16.22 7.88 -29.25
N GLY A 112 -15.51 9.02 -29.35
CA GLY A 112 -14.05 9.06 -29.45
C GLY A 112 -13.49 8.18 -30.58
N HIS A 113 -12.50 7.35 -30.27
CA HIS A 113 -11.86 6.47 -31.27
C HIS A 113 -12.82 5.45 -31.89
N ARG A 114 -13.86 4.99 -31.17
CA ARG A 114 -14.75 3.92 -31.65
C ARG A 114 -15.52 4.34 -32.90
N SER A 115 -15.99 5.57 -32.93
CA SER A 115 -16.78 6.14 -34.04
C SER A 115 -15.93 6.86 -35.08
N THR A 116 -14.77 7.41 -34.70
CA THR A 116 -13.96 8.24 -35.60
C THR A 116 -12.80 7.48 -36.24
N LYS A 117 -12.22 6.48 -35.55
CA LYS A 117 -10.92 5.86 -35.89
C LYS A 117 -9.76 6.85 -36.04
N ASP A 118 -9.93 8.07 -35.54
CA ASP A 118 -8.97 9.15 -35.68
C ASP A 118 -7.74 8.91 -34.76
N PRO A 119 -6.50 9.03 -35.27
CA PRO A 119 -5.29 8.99 -34.45
C PRO A 119 -5.27 9.89 -33.23
N ARG A 120 -6.04 10.99 -33.24
CA ARG A 120 -6.24 11.91 -32.12
C ARG A 120 -6.71 11.25 -30.84
N TYR A 121 -7.41 10.12 -30.92
CA TYR A 121 -7.96 9.40 -29.77
C TYR A 121 -7.16 8.14 -29.40
N ARG A 122 -5.97 7.94 -29.96
CA ARG A 122 -5.09 6.83 -29.59
C ARG A 122 -4.50 7.05 -28.20
N ASP A 123 -4.09 5.97 -27.54
CA ASP A 123 -3.61 5.93 -26.15
C ASP A 123 -4.73 6.14 -25.12
N VAL A 124 -4.43 5.82 -23.86
CA VAL A 124 -5.35 6.07 -22.74
C VAL A 124 -5.06 7.49 -22.22
N GLN A 125 -5.88 8.46 -22.63
CA GLN A 125 -5.69 9.88 -22.33
C GLN A 125 -6.55 10.35 -21.14
N CYS A 126 -6.55 11.65 -20.85
CA CYS A 126 -7.32 12.26 -19.77
C CYS A 126 -8.80 11.88 -19.83
N GLU A 127 -9.39 11.98 -21.02
CA GLU A 127 -10.81 11.74 -21.23
C GLU A 127 -11.22 10.27 -21.05
N SER A 128 -10.27 9.33 -21.07
CA SER A 128 -10.56 7.92 -20.74
C SER A 128 -11.07 7.76 -19.31
N CYS A 129 -10.73 8.65 -18.37
CA CYS A 129 -11.24 8.62 -17.00
C CYS A 129 -12.14 9.81 -16.65
N HIS A 130 -11.86 10.98 -17.24
CA HIS A 130 -12.57 12.22 -16.95
C HIS A 130 -13.82 12.43 -17.83
N GLY A 131 -13.95 11.68 -18.94
CA GLY A 131 -15.03 11.84 -19.91
C GLY A 131 -14.78 12.97 -20.91
N ALA A 132 -15.79 13.28 -21.72
CA ALA A 132 -15.74 14.24 -22.82
C ALA A 132 -15.45 15.69 -22.37
N GLY A 133 -14.42 16.32 -22.94
CA GLY A 133 -13.88 17.60 -22.49
C GLY A 133 -14.38 18.87 -23.21
N LEU A 134 -15.11 18.77 -24.33
CA LEU A 134 -15.40 19.94 -25.19
C LEU A 134 -16.13 21.08 -24.47
N GLN A 135 -17.09 20.77 -23.61
CA GLN A 135 -17.80 21.82 -22.85
C GLN A 135 -16.87 22.48 -21.82
N HIS A 136 -16.03 21.68 -21.16
CA HIS A 136 -15.14 22.17 -20.11
C HIS A 136 -14.10 23.15 -20.68
N ILE A 137 -13.53 22.86 -21.84
CA ILE A 137 -12.52 23.74 -22.45
C ILE A 137 -13.11 25.06 -22.96
N GLY A 138 -14.39 25.09 -23.32
CA GLY A 138 -15.09 26.32 -23.70
C GLY A 138 -15.48 27.18 -22.50
N LEU A 139 -15.78 26.57 -21.35
CA LEU A 139 -16.24 27.25 -20.13
C LEU A 139 -15.63 26.61 -18.87
N PRO A 140 -14.32 26.80 -18.62
CA PRO A 140 -13.62 26.12 -17.55
C PRO A 140 -14.10 26.60 -16.18
N GLN A 141 -14.55 25.68 -15.33
CA GLN A 141 -14.90 25.95 -13.94
C GLN A 141 -14.28 24.91 -12.98
N ARG A 142 -14.00 25.33 -11.75
CA ARG A 142 -13.52 24.43 -10.70
C ARG A 142 -14.59 23.39 -10.37
N GLY A 143 -14.17 22.15 -10.16
CA GLY A 143 -15.07 21.05 -9.79
C GLY A 143 -15.77 20.37 -10.96
N GLN A 144 -15.45 20.74 -12.20
CA GLN A 144 -15.85 20.00 -13.40
C GLN A 144 -14.88 18.85 -13.71
N MET A 145 -15.30 17.94 -14.59
CA MET A 145 -14.48 16.84 -15.10
C MET A 145 -13.85 16.00 -13.99
N LEU A 146 -14.64 15.60 -12.98
CA LEU A 146 -14.13 14.80 -11.87
C LEU A 146 -14.22 13.31 -12.18
N ALA A 147 -13.08 12.63 -12.18
CA ALA A 147 -13.02 11.17 -12.23
C ALA A 147 -13.49 10.56 -10.88
N THR A 148 -13.90 9.30 -10.93
CA THR A 148 -14.21 8.49 -9.73
C THR A 148 -12.99 7.70 -9.29
N ILE A 149 -12.84 7.51 -7.99
CA ILE A 149 -11.85 6.58 -7.42
C ILE A 149 -12.43 5.20 -7.10
N ARG A 150 -13.75 5.03 -7.24
CA ARG A 150 -14.41 3.73 -7.06
C ARG A 150 -13.85 2.78 -8.11
N ALA A 151 -13.37 1.63 -7.66
CA ALA A 151 -13.25 0.47 -8.51
C ALA A 151 -14.60 -0.26 -8.42
N ASP A 152 -15.22 -0.58 -9.56
CA ASP A 152 -16.48 -1.33 -9.55
C ASP A 152 -16.29 -2.68 -8.82
N THR A 153 -17.23 -3.00 -7.94
CA THR A 153 -17.24 -4.22 -7.13
C THR A 153 -18.31 -5.22 -7.60
N GLY A 154 -19.03 -4.91 -8.68
CA GLY A 154 -20.18 -5.67 -9.17
C GLY A 154 -19.93 -6.52 -10.43
N ALA A 155 -21.04 -6.98 -11.02
CA ALA A 155 -21.07 -7.72 -12.27
C ALA A 155 -21.19 -6.82 -13.52
N ALA A 156 -21.43 -5.51 -13.33
CA ALA A 156 -21.56 -4.53 -14.40
C ALA A 156 -20.60 -3.37 -14.16
N VAL A 157 -19.37 -3.54 -14.67
CA VAL A 157 -18.36 -2.49 -14.67
C VAL A 157 -18.81 -1.39 -15.63
N THR A 158 -19.08 -0.21 -15.08
CA THR A 158 -19.68 0.92 -15.81
C THR A 158 -18.86 2.21 -15.68
N ASN A 159 -17.74 2.19 -14.95
CA ASN A 159 -16.85 3.33 -14.80
C ASN A 159 -15.50 2.90 -14.19
N GLY A 160 -14.44 3.65 -14.50
CA GLY A 160 -13.14 3.59 -13.85
C GLY A 160 -12.23 2.47 -14.36
N CYS A 161 -11.15 2.23 -13.61
CA CYS A 161 -10.03 1.37 -14.01
C CYS A 161 -10.46 -0.04 -14.47
N ALA A 162 -11.52 -0.57 -13.86
CA ALA A 162 -12.00 -1.94 -14.05
C ALA A 162 -12.55 -2.20 -15.47
N GLU A 163 -12.94 -1.16 -16.24
CA GLU A 163 -13.46 -1.36 -17.60
C GLU A 163 -12.38 -1.82 -18.58
N CYS A 164 -11.12 -1.59 -18.22
CA CYS A 164 -9.95 -2.02 -19.00
C CYS A 164 -9.11 -3.06 -18.25
N HIS A 165 -8.98 -2.93 -16.93
CA HIS A 165 -8.19 -3.82 -16.07
C HIS A 165 -9.05 -4.95 -15.48
N SER A 166 -9.65 -5.72 -16.37
CA SER A 166 -10.48 -6.90 -16.07
C SER A 166 -10.26 -8.02 -17.10
N GLY A 167 -10.87 -9.18 -16.85
CA GLY A 167 -10.83 -10.35 -17.73
C GLY A 167 -9.57 -11.18 -17.60
N THR A 168 -9.34 -12.11 -18.54
CA THR A 168 -8.33 -13.17 -18.38
C THR A 168 -6.88 -12.70 -18.45
N HIS A 169 -6.61 -11.64 -19.22
CA HIS A 169 -5.25 -11.10 -19.39
C HIS A 169 -4.89 -10.05 -18.34
N HIS A 170 -5.90 -9.37 -17.77
CA HIS A 170 -5.71 -8.27 -16.83
C HIS A 170 -6.68 -8.36 -15.63
N PRO A 171 -6.76 -9.49 -14.88
CA PRO A 171 -7.78 -9.68 -13.83
C PRO A 171 -7.50 -8.89 -12.54
N PHE A 172 -7.02 -7.65 -12.64
CA PHE A 172 -6.63 -6.82 -11.51
C PHE A 172 -7.82 -6.55 -10.60
N VAL A 173 -8.97 -6.15 -11.15
CA VAL A 173 -10.17 -5.88 -10.36
C VAL A 173 -10.74 -7.16 -9.74
N GLU A 174 -10.71 -8.28 -10.47
CA GLU A 174 -11.22 -9.56 -9.99
C GLU A 174 -10.40 -10.14 -8.86
N GLU A 175 -9.08 -9.93 -8.87
CA GLU A 175 -8.19 -10.27 -7.78
C GLU A 175 -8.33 -9.31 -6.60
N TRP A 176 -8.33 -7.99 -6.86
CA TRP A 176 -8.43 -6.97 -5.83
C TRP A 176 -9.74 -7.06 -5.04
N ARG A 177 -10.89 -7.25 -5.71
CA ARG A 177 -12.20 -7.35 -5.06
C ARG A 177 -12.31 -8.52 -4.08
N LYS A 178 -11.50 -9.56 -4.29
CA LYS A 178 -11.40 -10.74 -3.41
C LYS A 178 -10.45 -10.54 -2.23
N SER A 179 -9.73 -9.41 -2.19
CA SER A 179 -8.81 -9.06 -1.12
C SER A 179 -9.50 -8.26 -0.01
N ARG A 180 -8.86 -8.20 1.16
CA ARG A 180 -9.30 -7.34 2.26
C ARG A 180 -9.12 -5.84 1.97
N HIS A 181 -8.34 -5.46 0.97
CA HIS A 181 -8.20 -4.05 0.58
C HIS A 181 -9.50 -3.50 0.00
N ALA A 182 -10.26 -4.30 -0.75
CA ALA A 182 -11.56 -3.87 -1.28
C ALA A 182 -12.60 -3.58 -0.19
N THR A 183 -12.50 -4.26 0.95
CA THR A 183 -13.46 -4.17 2.06
C THR A 183 -12.85 -3.55 3.32
N SER A 184 -11.68 -2.92 3.22
CA SER A 184 -10.92 -2.40 4.37
C SER A 184 -11.72 -1.40 5.21
N TYR A 185 -12.60 -0.63 4.56
CA TYR A 185 -13.40 0.43 5.15
C TYR A 185 -14.50 -0.07 6.09
N THR A 186 -14.98 -1.30 5.91
CA THR A 186 -16.18 -1.83 6.58
C THR A 186 -16.10 -1.82 8.11
N ARG A 187 -14.90 -1.86 8.69
CA ARG A 187 -14.67 -1.83 10.15
C ARG A 187 -14.11 -0.50 10.67
N ALA A 188 -14.01 0.50 9.79
CA ALA A 188 -13.48 1.82 10.09
C ALA A 188 -14.54 2.82 10.57
N TYR A 189 -15.79 2.38 10.72
CA TYR A 189 -16.90 3.21 11.18
C TYR A 189 -17.34 2.84 12.60
N ASN A 190 -17.90 3.82 13.29
CA ASN A 190 -18.43 3.70 14.62
C ASN A 190 -19.72 2.89 14.68
N GLY A 191 -19.94 2.24 15.84
CA GLY A 191 -21.24 1.64 16.14
C GLY A 191 -22.29 2.72 16.40
N THR A 192 -23.54 2.29 16.52
CA THR A 192 -24.69 3.17 16.82
C THR A 192 -24.61 3.82 18.21
N THR A 193 -23.76 3.30 19.10
CA THR A 193 -23.61 3.74 20.50
C THR A 193 -22.37 4.59 20.75
N ALA A 194 -21.68 5.08 19.71
CA ALA A 194 -20.50 5.92 19.90
C ALA A 194 -20.85 7.25 20.58
N THR A 195 -19.98 7.71 21.46
CA THR A 195 -20.12 8.96 22.22
C THR A 195 -19.09 9.98 21.76
N ALA A 196 -19.37 11.27 21.98
CA ALA A 196 -18.47 12.35 21.59
C ALA A 196 -17.03 12.14 22.13
N PRO A 197 -15.98 12.45 21.33
CA PRO A 197 -16.03 13.14 20.05
C PRO A 197 -16.35 12.24 18.84
N GLU A 198 -16.52 10.94 19.06
CA GLU A 198 -16.90 10.01 17.99
C GLU A 198 -18.38 10.18 17.61
N VAL A 199 -18.65 10.16 16.29
CA VAL A 199 -20.02 10.25 15.76
C VAL A 199 -20.56 8.85 15.49
N PRO A 200 -21.79 8.51 15.96
CA PRO A 200 -22.46 7.26 15.61
C PRO A 200 -22.51 7.02 14.10
N GLY A 201 -22.04 5.84 13.65
CA GLY A 201 -21.96 5.51 12.22
C GLY A 201 -20.93 6.31 11.41
N GLY A 202 -20.24 7.29 12.02
CA GLY A 202 -19.19 8.08 11.39
C GLY A 202 -17.82 7.37 11.38
N PRO A 203 -16.85 7.87 10.62
CA PRO A 203 -15.52 7.27 10.54
C PRO A 203 -14.77 7.41 11.86
N ARG A 204 -14.09 6.33 12.27
CA ARG A 204 -13.20 6.31 13.42
C ARG A 204 -11.91 7.03 13.07
N ALA A 205 -11.61 8.11 13.78
CA ALA A 205 -10.41 8.91 13.55
C ALA A 205 -9.13 8.05 13.56
N ALA A 206 -9.05 7.11 14.50
CA ALA A 206 -7.90 6.22 14.66
C ALA A 206 -7.81 5.11 13.58
N CYS A 207 -8.80 4.94 12.70
CA CYS A 207 -8.85 3.85 11.72
C CYS A 207 -8.90 4.34 10.27
N GLN A 208 -9.50 5.50 10.02
CA GLN A 208 -9.79 5.99 8.67
C GLN A 208 -8.53 6.13 7.80
N GLY A 209 -7.41 6.59 8.37
CA GLY A 209 -6.17 6.87 7.64
C GLY A 209 -5.47 5.66 7.01
N CYS A 210 -5.92 4.44 7.29
CA CYS A 210 -5.44 3.21 6.62
C CYS A 210 -6.58 2.40 5.99
N HIS A 211 -7.81 2.56 6.46
CA HIS A 211 -8.92 1.68 6.09
C HIS A 211 -9.89 2.26 5.06
N ILE A 212 -10.04 3.58 4.97
CA ILE A 212 -10.97 4.24 4.06
C ILE A 212 -10.16 4.88 2.94
N GLY A 213 -10.30 4.42 1.70
CA GLY A 213 -9.44 4.84 0.58
C GLY A 213 -9.40 6.36 0.39
N GLN A 214 -10.53 7.04 0.56
CA GLN A 214 -10.58 8.51 0.54
C GLN A 214 -9.69 9.14 1.64
N ALA A 215 -9.79 8.64 2.87
CA ALA A 215 -9.03 9.16 3.99
C ALA A 215 -7.54 8.77 3.92
N VAL A 216 -7.20 7.64 3.31
CA VAL A 216 -5.79 7.27 3.03
C VAL A 216 -5.16 8.29 2.09
N LEU A 217 -5.83 8.62 0.98
CA LEU A 217 -5.35 9.62 0.03
C LEU A 217 -5.15 10.99 0.72
N ALA A 218 -6.13 11.44 1.50
CA ALA A 218 -6.03 12.68 2.25
C ALA A 218 -4.86 12.65 3.27
N ASN A 219 -4.70 11.55 4.00
CA ASN A 219 -3.61 11.34 4.96
C ASN A 219 -2.23 11.35 4.29
N TRP A 220 -2.15 11.00 3.01
CA TRP A 220 -0.92 11.06 2.21
C TRP A 220 -0.74 12.39 1.49
N GLY A 221 -1.55 13.40 1.80
CA GLY A 221 -1.45 14.73 1.21
C GLY A 221 -1.98 14.84 -0.22
N VAL A 222 -2.74 13.85 -0.70
CA VAL A 222 -3.37 13.93 -2.02
C VAL A 222 -4.54 14.90 -1.95
N ASN A 223 -4.36 16.07 -2.56
CA ASN A 223 -5.33 17.18 -2.56
C ASN A 223 -6.15 17.31 -3.86
N THR A 224 -5.92 16.42 -4.84
CA THR A 224 -6.68 16.38 -6.09
C THR A 224 -8.15 16.04 -5.82
N ASN A 225 -9.07 16.74 -6.49
CA ASN A 225 -10.50 16.51 -6.32
C ASN A 225 -11.00 15.34 -7.20
N TYR A 226 -12.04 14.66 -6.75
CA TYR A 226 -12.68 13.52 -7.43
C TYR A 226 -14.14 13.41 -6.99
N SER A 227 -14.98 12.76 -7.81
CA SER A 227 -16.45 12.85 -7.69
C SER A 227 -17.01 12.21 -6.40
N ASN A 228 -16.36 11.16 -5.90
CA ASN A 228 -16.79 10.40 -4.72
C ASN A 228 -15.90 10.63 -3.48
N ARG A 229 -15.52 11.89 -3.23
CA ARG A 229 -14.65 12.27 -2.10
C ARG A 229 -15.29 12.15 -0.73
N ASP A 230 -16.62 12.21 -0.64
CA ASP A 230 -17.31 12.00 0.63
C ASP A 230 -17.13 10.56 1.14
N PHE A 231 -16.96 10.42 2.45
CA PHE A 231 -16.85 9.16 3.19
C PHE A 231 -17.46 9.24 4.59
N ALA A 232 -18.33 10.23 4.86
CA ALA A 232 -18.92 10.48 6.18
C ALA A 232 -19.68 9.26 6.74
N THR A 233 -20.13 8.35 5.86
CA THR A 233 -20.85 7.13 6.23
C THR A 233 -20.23 5.90 5.57
N GLN A 234 -20.51 4.72 6.11
CA GLN A 234 -20.07 3.47 5.49
C GLN A 234 -20.60 3.29 4.05
N ALA A 235 -21.77 3.86 3.72
CA ALA A 235 -22.33 3.80 2.38
C ALA A 235 -21.56 4.64 1.34
N THR A 236 -20.85 5.68 1.79
CA THR A 236 -20.07 6.58 0.93
C THR A 236 -18.58 6.20 0.89
N GLY A 237 -18.08 5.56 1.94
CA GLY A 237 -16.71 5.04 2.03
C GLY A 237 -16.38 3.96 1.00
N VAL A 238 -15.12 3.94 0.55
CA VAL A 238 -14.57 2.87 -0.28
C VAL A 238 -13.35 2.25 0.40
N GLY A 239 -13.00 1.01 0.01
CA GLY A 239 -11.77 0.37 0.44
C GLY A 239 -10.52 1.04 -0.15
N ALA A 240 -9.36 0.42 0.05
CA ALA A 240 -8.14 0.85 -0.62
C ALA A 240 -8.19 0.50 -2.12
N THR A 241 -8.76 1.40 -2.94
CA THR A 241 -8.93 1.25 -4.39
C THR A 241 -7.62 1.37 -5.16
N CYS A 242 -7.66 1.13 -6.48
CA CYS A 242 -6.50 1.20 -7.37
C CYS A 242 -5.69 2.50 -7.17
N VAL A 243 -6.39 3.64 -7.10
CA VAL A 243 -5.74 4.95 -7.01
C VAL A 243 -5.11 5.26 -5.66
N VAL A 244 -5.40 4.47 -4.63
CA VAL A 244 -4.70 4.56 -3.35
C VAL A 244 -3.24 4.17 -3.59
N CYS A 245 -2.99 3.07 -4.28
CA CYS A 245 -1.63 2.62 -4.58
C CYS A 245 -1.02 3.32 -5.80
N HIS A 246 -1.82 3.60 -6.83
CA HIS A 246 -1.36 4.12 -8.11
C HIS A 246 -1.78 5.58 -8.33
N ASP A 247 -0.88 6.43 -8.82
CA ASP A 247 -1.24 7.76 -9.31
C ASP A 247 -1.64 7.67 -10.79
N PRO A 248 -2.93 7.87 -11.15
CA PRO A 248 -3.37 7.75 -12.53
C PRO A 248 -2.73 8.80 -13.45
N HIS A 249 -2.25 9.93 -12.91
CA HIS A 249 -1.55 10.95 -13.67
C HIS A 249 -0.04 10.67 -13.79
N GLY A 250 0.49 9.70 -13.06
CA GLY A 250 1.91 9.35 -13.05
C GLY A 250 2.61 9.75 -11.75
N SER A 251 3.64 8.98 -11.42
CA SER A 251 4.52 9.19 -10.28
C SER A 251 5.97 8.96 -10.70
N GLY A 252 6.93 9.36 -9.86
CA GLY A 252 8.35 9.05 -10.08
C GLY A 252 8.69 7.57 -9.84
N ASN A 253 7.72 6.73 -9.47
CA ASN A 253 7.95 5.33 -9.16
C ASN A 253 7.45 4.43 -10.30
N PRO A 254 8.10 3.26 -10.54
CA PRO A 254 7.63 2.27 -11.50
C PRO A 254 6.16 1.88 -11.27
N ALA A 255 5.46 1.52 -12.36
CA ALA A 255 4.04 1.16 -12.34
C ALA A 255 3.13 2.23 -11.71
N GLN A 256 3.55 3.50 -11.76
CA GLN A 256 2.80 4.64 -11.24
C GLN A 256 2.51 4.56 -9.74
N LEU A 257 3.33 3.86 -8.96
CA LEU A 257 3.10 3.72 -7.51
C LEU A 257 3.26 5.06 -6.79
N ARG A 258 2.41 5.38 -5.81
CA ARG A 258 2.54 6.63 -5.03
C ARG A 258 3.78 6.67 -4.16
N TYR A 259 4.20 5.50 -3.68
CA TYR A 259 5.40 5.31 -2.87
C TYR A 259 6.19 4.12 -3.41
N PRO A 260 7.51 4.07 -3.20
CA PRO A 260 8.31 2.90 -3.51
C PRO A 260 7.85 1.66 -2.74
N VAL A 261 8.16 0.48 -3.28
CA VAL A 261 7.94 -0.82 -2.61
C VAL A 261 9.25 -1.47 -2.16
N ASP A 262 10.37 -0.88 -2.57
CA ASP A 262 11.75 -1.27 -2.31
C ASP A 262 12.40 -0.46 -1.17
N SER A 263 11.77 0.63 -0.74
CA SER A 263 12.24 1.43 0.39
C SER A 263 12.15 0.64 1.71
N ARG A 264 13.22 0.68 2.50
CA ARG A 264 13.26 0.16 3.88
C ARG A 264 12.86 1.19 4.92
N ASP A 265 12.75 2.44 4.53
CA ASP A 265 12.16 3.48 5.37
C ASP A 265 10.64 3.23 5.46
N PRO A 266 10.10 2.93 6.66
CA PRO A 266 8.68 2.69 6.87
C PRO A 266 7.77 3.82 6.36
N ASP A 267 8.24 5.07 6.42
CA ASP A 267 7.47 6.23 5.98
C ASP A 267 7.45 6.37 4.46
N ASN A 268 8.39 5.74 3.77
CA ASN A 268 8.53 5.80 2.31
C ASN A 268 8.24 4.47 1.62
N ASN A 269 7.67 3.47 2.29
CA ASN A 269 7.26 2.21 1.66
C ASN A 269 5.74 2.08 1.55
N LEU A 270 5.23 1.90 0.33
CA LEU A 270 3.79 1.84 0.02
C LEU A 270 2.99 0.90 0.92
N CYS A 271 3.51 -0.31 1.18
CA CYS A 271 2.81 -1.31 1.98
C CYS A 271 2.88 -0.95 3.47
N VAL A 272 4.06 -0.50 3.92
CA VAL A 272 4.35 -0.24 5.33
C VAL A 272 3.60 0.98 5.84
N LYS A 273 3.23 1.97 5.01
CA LYS A 273 2.42 3.12 5.44
C LYS A 273 1.11 2.76 6.13
N CYS A 274 0.55 1.58 5.85
CA CYS A 274 -0.61 1.03 6.58
C CYS A 274 -0.24 -0.15 7.47
N HIS A 275 0.73 -0.96 7.05
CA HIS A 275 1.20 -2.14 7.78
C HIS A 275 2.29 -1.83 8.82
N ASN A 276 2.09 -0.74 9.57
CA ASN A 276 3.04 -0.21 10.57
C ASN A 276 2.33 0.49 11.75
N ARG A 277 1.36 -0.17 12.40
CA ARG A 277 0.57 0.50 13.45
C ARG A 277 1.01 0.16 14.88
N ARG A 278 0.88 -1.09 15.28
CA ARG A 278 1.33 -1.59 16.58
C ARG A 278 2.26 -2.76 16.32
N GLY A 279 3.49 -2.42 15.91
CA GLY A 279 4.63 -3.34 15.80
C GLY A 279 5.26 -3.63 17.16
N ASN A 280 5.23 -2.63 18.05
CA ASN A 280 5.81 -2.67 19.40
C ASN A 280 4.72 -2.50 20.48
N PRO A 281 4.95 -2.99 21.70
CA PRO A 281 4.00 -2.80 22.79
C PRO A 281 3.85 -1.31 23.14
N ASP A 282 2.62 -0.89 23.34
CA ASP A 282 2.28 0.38 23.98
C ASP A 282 1.69 0.07 25.36
N PHE A 283 2.47 0.37 26.40
CA PHE A 283 2.07 0.07 27.77
C PHE A 283 1.14 1.12 28.37
N SER A 284 0.89 2.25 27.72
CA SER A 284 0.05 3.35 28.25
C SER A 284 -1.39 2.90 28.50
N GLY A 285 -1.97 2.15 27.57
CA GLY A 285 -3.31 1.60 27.68
C GLY A 285 -3.36 0.17 28.22
N SER A 286 -4.56 -0.41 28.27
CA SER A 286 -4.78 -1.83 28.59
C SER A 286 -4.55 -2.76 27.39
N ARG A 287 -4.61 -2.22 26.17
CA ARG A 287 -4.46 -3.00 24.93
C ARG A 287 -2.99 -3.35 24.71
N ASN A 288 -2.68 -4.64 24.80
CA ASN A 288 -1.32 -5.17 24.67
C ASN A 288 -1.22 -6.21 23.54
N THR A 289 -1.77 -5.88 22.37
CA THR A 289 -1.79 -6.78 21.21
C THR A 289 -1.27 -6.09 19.95
N PRO A 290 -0.44 -6.79 19.15
CA PRO A 290 0.02 -6.29 17.87
C PRO A 290 -1.14 -5.99 16.93
N HIS A 291 -0.94 -5.05 16.02
CA HIS A 291 -1.91 -4.73 14.98
C HIS A 291 -1.22 -4.15 13.78
N ALA A 292 -1.38 -4.84 12.66
CA ALA A 292 -0.63 -4.57 11.44
C ALA A 292 0.90 -4.43 11.70
N PRO A 293 1.56 -5.42 12.33
CA PRO A 293 2.98 -5.34 12.69
C PRO A 293 3.91 -5.75 11.53
N GLN A 294 3.39 -6.00 10.31
CA GLN A 294 4.14 -6.68 9.26
C GLN A 294 5.39 -5.90 8.82
N GLY A 295 5.29 -4.57 8.68
CA GLY A 295 6.41 -3.71 8.32
C GLY A 295 7.54 -3.76 9.37
N PRO A 296 7.27 -3.36 10.63
CA PRO A 296 8.25 -3.48 11.71
C PRO A 296 8.83 -4.88 11.86
N LEU A 297 8.03 -5.92 11.66
CA LEU A 297 8.52 -7.28 11.80
C LEU A 297 9.48 -7.65 10.68
N LEU A 298 9.11 -7.35 9.43
CA LEU A 298 9.98 -7.56 8.27
C LEU A 298 11.28 -6.76 8.38
N LEU A 299 11.20 -5.52 8.86
CA LEU A 299 12.34 -4.61 9.03
C LEU A 299 13.14 -4.84 10.32
N GLY A 300 12.71 -5.79 11.16
CA GLY A 300 13.47 -6.20 12.34
C GLY A 300 13.30 -5.36 13.60
N SER A 301 12.31 -4.47 13.66
CA SER A 301 12.07 -3.55 14.77
C SER A 301 10.82 -3.85 15.60
N ALA A 302 10.07 -4.91 15.28
CA ALA A 302 8.87 -5.32 16.02
C ALA A 302 9.18 -6.02 17.35
N GLY A 303 8.19 -6.00 18.25
CA GLY A 303 8.19 -6.77 19.49
C GLY A 303 8.54 -5.96 20.73
N TRP A 304 8.39 -6.62 21.87
CA TRP A 304 8.96 -6.18 23.12
C TRP A 304 10.37 -6.75 23.24
N TRP A 305 11.36 -5.92 23.53
CA TRP A 305 12.76 -6.33 23.63
C TRP A 305 13.14 -6.52 25.09
N PRO A 306 13.33 -7.78 25.57
CA PRO A 306 13.76 -8.02 26.93
C PRO A 306 15.11 -7.35 27.22
N PRO A 307 15.36 -6.86 28.44
CA PRO A 307 16.62 -6.21 28.78
C PRO A 307 17.84 -7.05 28.42
N GLY A 308 18.79 -6.45 27.70
CA GLY A 308 20.04 -7.12 27.28
C GLY A 308 19.91 -7.99 26.03
N LEU A 309 18.74 -8.08 25.39
CA LEU A 309 18.62 -8.68 24.07
C LEU A 309 19.34 -7.80 23.04
N VAL A 310 20.37 -8.36 22.42
CA VAL A 310 21.01 -7.78 21.23
C VAL A 310 20.63 -8.65 20.04
N PHE A 311 20.02 -8.05 19.03
CA PHE A 311 19.70 -8.70 17.77
C PHE A 311 20.29 -7.85 16.64
N ASP A 312 21.04 -8.48 15.75
CA ASP A 312 21.63 -7.78 14.62
C ASP A 312 20.54 -7.52 13.55
N GLU A 313 20.27 -6.25 13.25
CA GLU A 313 19.28 -5.81 12.25
C GLU A 313 19.60 -6.34 10.84
N THR A 314 20.86 -6.70 10.55
CA THR A 314 21.25 -7.34 9.28
C THR A 314 20.63 -8.74 9.08
N LEU A 315 19.99 -9.30 10.12
CA LEU A 315 19.28 -10.58 10.11
C LEU A 315 17.80 -10.47 9.72
N GLY A 316 17.36 -9.34 9.17
CA GLY A 316 16.06 -9.22 8.51
C GLY A 316 15.95 -10.19 7.33
N SER A 317 15.49 -11.42 7.57
CA SER A 317 15.61 -12.54 6.63
C SER A 317 15.05 -12.27 5.23
N HIS A 318 14.00 -11.44 5.15
CA HIS A 318 13.37 -11.06 3.89
C HIS A 318 13.37 -9.53 3.65
N SER A 319 14.13 -8.77 4.43
CA SER A 319 14.39 -7.34 4.19
C SER A 319 15.82 -7.07 3.68
N THR A 320 16.57 -8.12 3.32
CA THR A 320 17.90 -7.98 2.68
C THR A 320 17.81 -7.58 1.22
N ASP A 321 18.94 -7.20 0.61
CA ASP A 321 19.01 -6.83 -0.82
C ASP A 321 18.66 -7.96 -1.78
N ARG A 322 18.58 -9.20 -1.27
CA ARG A 322 18.07 -10.35 -2.03
C ARG A 322 16.56 -10.33 -2.23
N ASN A 323 15.83 -9.51 -1.44
CA ASN A 323 14.43 -9.21 -1.67
C ASN A 323 14.24 -7.72 -1.95
N PRO A 324 14.64 -7.23 -3.13
CA PRO A 324 14.66 -5.79 -3.42
C PRO A 324 13.26 -5.17 -3.45
N LYS A 325 12.18 -5.96 -3.60
CA LYS A 325 10.80 -5.46 -3.62
C LYS A 325 10.07 -5.65 -2.29
N LEU A 326 10.76 -6.10 -1.24
CA LEU A 326 10.24 -6.29 0.10
C LEU A 326 8.88 -7.03 0.08
N CYS A 327 7.81 -6.41 0.57
CA CYS A 327 6.46 -6.99 0.61
C CYS A 327 5.96 -7.39 -0.79
N ALA A 328 6.20 -6.55 -1.79
CA ALA A 328 5.74 -6.78 -3.16
C ALA A 328 6.46 -7.96 -3.83
N GLY A 329 7.68 -8.31 -3.38
CA GLY A 329 8.42 -9.46 -3.88
C GLY A 329 7.68 -10.79 -3.70
N CYS A 330 6.91 -10.92 -2.61
CA CYS A 330 6.14 -12.13 -2.33
C CYS A 330 4.64 -11.95 -2.62
N HIS A 331 4.06 -10.80 -2.27
CA HIS A 331 2.62 -10.61 -2.31
C HIS A 331 2.07 -10.22 -3.69
N LEU A 332 2.91 -9.74 -4.61
CA LEU A 332 2.51 -9.34 -5.97
C LEU A 332 3.10 -10.27 -7.05
N GLY A 333 3.15 -11.58 -6.76
CA GLY A 333 3.63 -12.58 -7.71
C GLY A 333 2.75 -12.66 -8.96
N LYS A 334 3.35 -12.43 -10.15
CA LYS A 334 2.69 -12.49 -11.45
C LYS A 334 3.10 -13.75 -12.21
N TYR A 335 2.14 -14.52 -12.73
CA TYR A 335 2.41 -15.68 -13.58
C TYR A 335 1.18 -16.07 -14.42
N ASN A 336 1.41 -16.75 -15.56
CA ASN A 336 0.32 -17.31 -16.36
C ASN A 336 -0.09 -18.69 -15.83
N VAL A 337 -1.39 -18.94 -15.84
CA VAL A 337 -1.99 -20.25 -15.62
C VAL A 337 -2.31 -20.85 -16.98
N THR A 338 -1.85 -22.07 -17.19
CA THR A 338 -2.21 -22.90 -18.33
C THR A 338 -2.90 -24.16 -17.84
N ASP A 339 -3.89 -24.62 -18.58
CA ASP A 339 -4.53 -25.89 -18.35
C ASP A 339 -3.51 -27.02 -18.57
N LYS A 340 -3.33 -27.89 -17.57
CA LYS A 340 -2.28 -28.92 -17.62
C LYS A 340 -2.53 -30.01 -18.66
N ALA A 341 -3.79 -30.27 -19.02
CA ALA A 341 -4.14 -31.32 -19.98
C ALA A 341 -3.97 -30.82 -21.42
N THR A 342 -4.33 -29.56 -21.69
CA THR A 342 -4.38 -28.99 -23.04
C THR A 342 -3.23 -28.04 -23.35
N SER A 343 -2.43 -27.65 -22.35
CA SER A 343 -1.42 -26.60 -22.44
C SER A 343 -1.94 -25.23 -22.89
N LYS A 344 -3.27 -25.02 -22.86
CA LYS A 344 -3.90 -23.76 -23.26
C LYS A 344 -3.87 -22.75 -22.13
N PHE A 345 -3.71 -21.48 -22.48
CA PHE A 345 -3.83 -20.36 -21.55
C PHE A 345 -5.22 -20.32 -20.90
N VAL A 346 -5.26 -20.07 -19.59
CA VAL A 346 -6.50 -19.93 -18.82
C VAL A 346 -6.65 -18.48 -18.34
N VAL A 347 -5.67 -18.01 -17.55
CA VAL A 347 -5.72 -16.68 -16.93
C VAL A 347 -4.32 -16.23 -16.53
N THR A 348 -4.10 -14.92 -16.47
CA THR A 348 -2.91 -14.33 -15.85
C THR A 348 -3.18 -14.05 -14.38
N VAL A 349 -2.37 -14.56 -13.47
CA VAL A 349 -2.36 -14.11 -12.07
C VAL A 349 -1.54 -12.83 -11.99
N THR A 350 -2.13 -11.76 -11.45
CA THR A 350 -1.47 -10.43 -11.35
C THR A 350 -0.92 -10.13 -9.97
N GLY A 351 -1.26 -10.96 -8.97
CA GLY A 351 -0.85 -10.79 -7.58
C GLY A 351 -1.70 -9.78 -6.80
N HIS A 352 -2.70 -9.13 -7.40
CA HIS A 352 -3.55 -8.12 -6.74
C HIS A 352 -4.58 -8.70 -5.76
N ARG A 353 -4.47 -10.00 -5.49
CA ARG A 353 -5.11 -10.64 -4.34
C ARG A 353 -4.24 -10.56 -3.08
N PHE A 354 -2.97 -10.17 -3.23
CA PHE A 354 -1.97 -9.99 -2.17
C PHE A 354 -1.68 -11.27 -1.37
N LEU A 355 -1.86 -12.44 -1.99
CA LEU A 355 -1.57 -13.73 -1.37
C LEU A 355 -0.15 -14.16 -1.72
N ALA A 356 0.73 -14.26 -0.73
CA ALA A 356 2.10 -14.72 -0.95
C ALA A 356 2.15 -16.22 -1.30
N ILE A 357 1.35 -17.04 -0.60
CA ILE A 357 1.27 -18.50 -0.76
C ILE A 357 -0.19 -18.96 -0.97
N PRO A 358 -0.82 -18.61 -2.11
CA PRO A 358 -2.22 -18.91 -2.33
C PRO A 358 -2.49 -20.41 -2.37
N CYS A 359 -3.64 -20.83 -1.85
CA CYS A 359 -4.25 -22.09 -2.25
C CYS A 359 -4.54 -22.05 -3.75
N VAL A 360 -4.14 -23.09 -4.46
CA VAL A 360 -4.33 -23.19 -5.91
C VAL A 360 -5.08 -24.45 -6.31
N ASP A 361 -5.74 -24.41 -7.46
CA ASP A 361 -6.39 -25.57 -8.07
C ASP A 361 -5.38 -26.49 -8.79
N ALA A 362 -5.89 -27.51 -9.49
CA ALA A 362 -5.06 -28.44 -10.25
C ALA A 362 -4.21 -27.76 -11.33
N ASN A 363 -4.64 -26.63 -11.87
CA ASN A 363 -3.94 -25.86 -12.90
C ASN A 363 -2.98 -24.81 -12.31
N GLY A 364 -3.02 -24.57 -10.99
CA GLY A 364 -2.19 -23.57 -10.32
C GLY A 364 -2.85 -22.19 -10.21
N GLN A 365 -4.15 -22.09 -10.49
CA GLN A 365 -4.92 -20.86 -10.31
C GLN A 365 -5.32 -20.68 -8.85
N PRO A 366 -5.15 -19.47 -8.26
CA PRO A 366 -5.59 -19.20 -6.89
C PRO A 366 -7.09 -19.44 -6.69
N THR A 367 -7.44 -20.30 -5.73
CA THR A 367 -8.83 -20.66 -5.40
C THR A 367 -9.50 -19.63 -4.50
N ASP A 368 -10.81 -19.47 -4.54
CA ASP A 368 -11.49 -18.49 -3.66
C ASP A 368 -11.38 -18.85 -2.17
N SER A 369 -11.58 -20.12 -1.83
CA SER A 369 -11.22 -20.62 -0.51
C SER A 369 -9.71 -20.63 -0.32
N GLN A 370 -9.26 -20.24 0.87
CA GLN A 370 -7.85 -20.25 1.28
C GLN A 370 -7.59 -21.21 2.46
N THR A 371 -8.50 -22.17 2.67
CA THR A 371 -8.46 -23.16 3.76
C THR A 371 -7.78 -24.48 3.37
N CYS A 372 -6.92 -24.48 2.36
CA CYS A 372 -6.21 -25.67 1.91
C CYS A 372 -5.05 -26.06 2.85
N THR A 373 -4.58 -27.29 2.70
CA THR A 373 -3.34 -27.76 3.34
C THR A 373 -2.12 -27.06 2.77
N GLU A 374 -1.03 -27.06 3.54
CA GLU A 374 0.22 -26.45 3.11
C GLU A 374 0.74 -27.07 1.81
N THR A 375 0.53 -28.37 1.57
CA THR A 375 0.93 -29.07 0.34
C THR A 375 0.24 -28.56 -0.93
N GLN A 376 -0.97 -28.03 -0.82
CA GLN A 376 -1.71 -27.47 -1.96
C GLN A 376 -1.28 -26.02 -2.28
N ARG A 377 -0.61 -25.33 -1.36
CA ARG A 377 -0.23 -23.93 -1.59
C ARG A 377 0.83 -23.80 -2.68
N SER A 378 0.74 -22.73 -3.46
CA SER A 378 1.81 -22.33 -4.36
C SER A 378 2.86 -21.50 -3.63
N PHE A 379 4.13 -21.77 -3.89
CA PHE A 379 5.29 -21.05 -3.40
C PHE A 379 6.06 -20.37 -4.53
N LYS A 380 5.41 -20.19 -5.69
CA LYS A 380 6.03 -19.60 -6.89
C LYS A 380 6.63 -18.22 -6.63
N SER A 381 6.03 -17.44 -5.75
CA SER A 381 6.56 -16.13 -5.32
C SER A 381 7.90 -16.25 -4.60
N CYS A 382 8.07 -17.27 -3.75
CA CYS A 382 9.33 -17.60 -3.10
C CYS A 382 10.36 -18.06 -4.13
N ALA A 383 9.97 -18.92 -5.06
CA ALA A 383 10.85 -19.41 -6.12
C ALA A 383 11.32 -18.30 -7.07
N ALA A 384 10.43 -17.34 -7.38
CA ALA A 384 10.74 -16.20 -8.23
C ALA A 384 11.81 -15.26 -7.63
N SER A 385 12.04 -15.30 -6.31
CA SER A 385 13.14 -14.57 -5.67
C SER A 385 14.54 -15.11 -6.01
N GLY A 386 14.62 -16.35 -6.51
CA GLY A 386 15.88 -17.04 -6.77
C GLY A 386 16.62 -17.56 -5.53
N CYS A 387 16.13 -17.28 -4.31
CA CYS A 387 16.80 -17.70 -3.08
C CYS A 387 16.48 -19.15 -2.65
N HIS A 388 15.25 -19.60 -2.91
CA HIS A 388 14.76 -20.92 -2.49
C HIS A 388 13.91 -21.56 -3.58
N SER A 389 13.93 -22.89 -3.70
CA SER A 389 12.91 -23.61 -4.48
C SER A 389 11.56 -23.60 -3.76
N GLU A 390 10.46 -23.93 -4.46
CA GLU A 390 9.15 -24.09 -3.80
C GLU A 390 9.19 -25.16 -2.68
N ALA A 391 9.92 -26.26 -2.90
CA ALA A 391 10.06 -27.33 -1.91
C ALA A 391 10.83 -26.82 -0.67
N THR A 392 11.95 -26.14 -0.89
CA THR A 392 12.76 -25.55 0.19
C THR A 392 11.96 -24.54 1.00
N ALA A 393 11.22 -23.65 0.32
CA ALA A 393 10.40 -22.63 0.96
C ALA A 393 9.27 -23.27 1.79
N ARG A 394 8.62 -24.31 1.28
CA ARG A 394 7.57 -25.06 1.99
C ARG A 394 8.10 -25.73 3.26
N SER A 395 9.25 -26.38 3.18
CA SER A 395 9.91 -26.97 4.35
C SER A 395 10.29 -25.89 5.37
N ALA A 396 10.83 -24.75 4.92
CA ALA A 396 11.24 -23.67 5.81
C ALA A 396 10.05 -23.05 6.58
N ILE A 397 8.94 -22.75 5.89
CA ILE A 397 7.72 -22.25 6.55
C ILE A 397 7.18 -23.26 7.54
N THR A 398 7.10 -24.54 7.16
CA THR A 398 6.61 -25.62 8.04
C THR A 398 7.43 -25.69 9.32
N ASN A 399 8.77 -25.74 9.19
CA ASN A 399 9.68 -25.82 10.33
C ASN A 399 9.58 -24.57 11.21
N SER A 400 9.57 -23.38 10.59
CA SER A 400 9.48 -22.13 11.34
C SER A 400 8.16 -21.99 12.11
N THR A 401 7.05 -22.43 11.51
CA THR A 401 5.73 -22.45 12.17
C THR A 401 5.76 -23.34 13.41
N LEU A 402 6.34 -24.54 13.30
CA LEU A 402 6.44 -25.48 14.42
C LEU A 402 7.35 -24.94 15.53
N ASP A 403 8.53 -24.41 15.19
CA ASP A 403 9.46 -23.82 16.15
C ASP A 403 8.81 -22.69 16.94
N ILE A 404 8.20 -21.73 16.23
CA ILE A 404 7.55 -20.57 16.83
C ILE A 404 6.39 -21.03 17.72
N LYS A 405 5.62 -22.02 17.27
CA LYS A 405 4.52 -22.59 18.05
C LYS A 405 4.94 -23.19 19.37
N VAL A 406 6.02 -23.97 19.37
CA VAL A 406 6.59 -24.53 20.60
C VAL A 406 6.98 -23.42 21.57
N LEU A 407 7.65 -22.37 21.07
CA LEU A 407 8.15 -21.27 21.90
C LEU A 407 7.01 -20.41 22.49
N TYR A 408 6.03 -19.97 21.70
CA TYR A 408 4.95 -19.14 22.24
C TYR A 408 4.05 -19.93 23.18
N THR A 409 3.81 -21.23 22.90
CA THR A 409 3.00 -22.09 23.79
C THR A 409 3.69 -22.25 25.14
N ALA A 410 5.01 -22.49 25.15
CA ALA A 410 5.78 -22.57 26.38
C ALA A 410 5.75 -21.24 27.16
N LEU A 411 5.83 -20.11 26.47
CA LEU A 411 5.77 -18.78 27.10
C LEU A 411 4.40 -18.50 27.73
N GLU A 412 3.31 -18.83 27.03
CA GLU A 412 1.94 -18.72 27.57
C GLU A 412 1.74 -19.63 28.79
N GLN A 413 2.26 -20.87 28.75
CA GLN A 413 2.23 -21.79 29.87
C GLN A 413 3.03 -21.26 31.07
N GLN A 414 4.21 -20.71 30.85
CA GLN A 414 5.04 -20.12 31.89
C GLN A 414 4.33 -18.93 32.56
N ILE A 415 3.76 -18.03 31.77
CA ILE A 415 2.99 -16.88 32.29
C ILE A 415 1.76 -17.36 33.05
N ALA A 416 1.01 -18.34 32.53
CA ALA A 416 -0.15 -18.90 33.19
C ALA A 416 0.20 -19.56 34.54
N ALA A 417 1.29 -20.34 34.59
CA ALA A 417 1.79 -20.95 35.82
C ALA A 417 2.18 -19.89 36.86
N GLY A 418 2.88 -18.84 36.43
CA GLY A 418 3.24 -17.70 37.27
C GLY A 418 2.03 -16.96 37.85
N ARG A 419 0.94 -16.84 37.08
CA ARG A 419 -0.31 -16.26 37.58
C ARG A 419 -0.99 -17.18 38.59
N ALA A 420 -1.04 -18.49 38.30
CA ALA A 420 -1.71 -19.46 39.15
C ALA A 420 -1.03 -19.64 40.53
N ASN A 421 0.31 -19.53 40.58
CA ASN A 421 1.07 -19.65 41.83
C ASN A 421 1.37 -18.30 42.51
N GLY A 422 0.79 -17.20 42.02
CA GLY A 422 0.93 -15.86 42.61
C GLY A 422 2.26 -15.15 42.34
N LYS A 423 3.21 -15.77 41.61
CA LYS A 423 4.50 -15.17 41.28
C LYS A 423 4.41 -14.03 40.25
N ILE A 424 3.36 -14.03 39.42
CA ILE A 424 3.04 -12.94 38.48
C ILE A 424 1.72 -12.31 38.94
N PRO A 425 1.76 -11.23 39.74
CA PRO A 425 0.56 -10.57 40.24
C PRO A 425 -0.29 -9.97 39.10
N ALA A 426 -1.61 -9.84 39.31
CA ALA A 426 -2.51 -9.21 38.33
C ALA A 426 -2.09 -7.77 37.99
N GLY A 427 -1.48 -7.06 38.96
CA GLY A 427 -0.95 -5.72 38.76
C GLY A 427 0.15 -5.64 37.70
N GLU A 428 0.82 -6.73 37.34
CA GLU A 428 1.76 -6.78 36.22
C GLU A 428 1.10 -6.44 34.88
N PHE A 429 -0.20 -6.68 34.73
CA PHE A 429 -0.97 -6.44 33.50
C PHE A 429 -1.75 -5.12 33.49
N ALA A 430 -1.57 -4.28 34.53
CA ALA A 430 -2.27 -3.01 34.64
C ALA A 430 -1.86 -2.04 33.51
N ALA A 431 -2.81 -1.23 33.06
CA ALA A 431 -2.53 -0.13 32.13
C ALA A 431 -1.49 0.84 32.72
N GLY A 432 -0.64 1.40 31.88
CA GLY A 432 0.50 2.25 32.27
C GLY A 432 1.71 1.49 32.80
N LYS A 433 1.58 0.22 33.23
CA LYS A 433 2.72 -0.53 33.79
C LYS A 433 3.58 -1.15 32.70
N VAL A 434 4.87 -0.83 32.71
CA VAL A 434 5.89 -1.56 31.94
C VAL A 434 6.29 -2.79 32.75
N SER A 435 6.10 -3.98 32.21
CA SER A 435 6.44 -5.23 32.89
C SER A 435 6.88 -6.32 31.92
N THR A 436 7.69 -7.25 32.43
CA THR A 436 8.09 -8.46 31.71
C THR A 436 6.89 -9.30 31.34
N ALA A 437 5.89 -9.44 32.22
CA ALA A 437 4.69 -10.21 31.91
C ALA A 437 3.91 -9.62 30.72
N ARG A 438 3.74 -8.30 30.64
CA ARG A 438 3.07 -7.67 29.50
C ARG A 438 3.93 -7.75 28.24
N GLY A 439 5.21 -7.44 28.33
CA GLY A 439 6.13 -7.54 27.20
C GLY A 439 6.20 -8.95 26.61
N ALA A 440 6.35 -9.97 27.45
CA ALA A 440 6.34 -11.36 27.05
C ALA A 440 4.99 -11.78 26.42
N THR A 441 3.87 -11.35 27.00
CA THR A 441 2.54 -11.57 26.40
C THR A 441 2.45 -10.96 25.00
N TYR A 442 2.98 -9.75 24.83
CA TYR A 442 2.99 -9.09 23.53
C TYR A 442 3.78 -9.89 22.49
N ASN A 443 4.95 -10.42 22.85
CA ASN A 443 5.75 -11.26 21.96
C ASN A 443 5.06 -12.57 21.58
N ALA A 444 4.34 -13.20 22.52
CA ALA A 444 3.51 -14.37 22.21
C ALA A 444 2.38 -14.03 21.22
N GLU A 445 1.72 -12.88 21.39
CA GLU A 445 0.70 -12.41 20.43
C GLU A 445 1.31 -12.05 19.08
N LEU A 446 2.50 -11.44 19.04
CA LEU A 446 3.23 -11.15 17.82
C LEU A 446 3.54 -12.43 17.05
N ALA A 447 4.05 -13.45 17.74
CA ALA A 447 4.35 -14.75 17.16
C ALA A 447 3.14 -15.46 16.54
N LYS A 448 1.93 -15.19 17.04
CA LYS A 448 0.67 -15.75 16.51
C LYS A 448 0.13 -14.97 15.31
N MET A 449 0.68 -13.80 14.99
CA MET A 449 0.23 -13.03 13.83
C MET A 449 0.59 -13.75 12.53
N PRO A 450 -0.35 -13.87 11.56
CA PRO A 450 -0.07 -14.49 10.27
C PRO A 450 1.14 -13.87 9.57
N GLY A 451 2.05 -14.71 9.09
CA GLY A 451 3.27 -14.30 8.39
C GLY A 451 4.47 -14.06 9.31
N SER A 452 4.35 -14.23 10.63
CA SER A 452 5.49 -14.08 11.56
C SER A 452 6.58 -15.13 11.32
N GLU A 453 6.16 -16.30 10.89
CA GLU A 453 6.99 -17.42 10.43
C GLU A 453 7.76 -17.15 9.13
N VAL A 454 7.42 -16.07 8.42
CA VAL A 454 8.08 -15.68 7.16
C VAL A 454 8.78 -14.33 7.28
N HIS A 455 8.08 -13.29 7.73
CA HIS A 455 8.59 -11.91 7.71
C HIS A 455 9.94 -11.80 8.43
N ASN A 456 10.04 -12.34 9.64
CA ASN A 456 11.30 -12.46 10.36
C ASN A 456 11.27 -13.56 11.43
N PRO A 457 11.32 -14.85 11.04
CA PRO A 457 11.29 -15.96 11.99
C PRO A 457 12.48 -15.98 12.96
N PHE A 458 13.61 -15.37 12.62
CA PHE A 458 14.76 -15.30 13.51
C PHE A 458 14.49 -14.35 14.68
N LEU A 459 13.99 -13.14 14.39
CA LEU A 459 13.61 -12.18 15.41
C LEU A 459 12.51 -12.73 16.32
N VAL A 460 11.44 -13.31 15.74
CA VAL A 460 10.33 -13.87 16.54
C VAL A 460 10.84 -14.93 17.51
N LYS A 461 11.69 -15.85 17.03
CA LYS A 461 12.27 -16.89 17.89
C LYS A 461 13.18 -16.29 18.97
N ALA A 462 13.98 -15.28 18.66
CA ALA A 462 14.83 -14.59 19.62
C ALA A 462 14.00 -13.89 20.71
N LEU A 463 12.96 -13.14 20.33
CA LEU A 463 12.07 -12.45 21.25
C LEU A 463 11.37 -13.41 22.21
N LEU A 464 10.84 -14.54 21.71
CA LEU A 464 10.16 -15.54 22.54
C LEU A 464 11.12 -16.20 23.53
N ARG A 465 12.31 -16.56 23.07
CA ARG A 465 13.37 -17.15 23.90
C ARG A 465 13.85 -16.22 25.01
N ALA A 466 14.14 -14.97 24.66
CA ALA A 466 14.51 -13.96 25.62
C ALA A 466 13.36 -13.65 26.59
N SER A 467 12.10 -13.73 26.14
CA SER A 467 10.93 -13.58 27.01
C SER A 467 10.81 -14.73 28.02
N LEU A 468 11.04 -15.98 27.61
CA LEU A 468 11.05 -17.14 28.51
C LEU A 468 12.11 -16.98 29.62
N ALA A 469 13.32 -16.57 29.24
CA ALA A 469 14.41 -16.32 30.17
C ALA A 469 14.09 -15.16 31.11
N GLN A 470 13.52 -14.06 30.59
CA GLN A 470 13.21 -12.89 31.39
C GLN A 470 12.04 -13.14 32.37
N VAL A 471 11.02 -13.90 31.97
CA VAL A 471 9.95 -14.33 32.90
C VAL A 471 10.51 -15.19 34.02
N GLN A 472 11.44 -16.11 33.72
CA GLN A 472 12.10 -16.90 34.74
C GLN A 472 12.95 -16.04 35.69
N LYS A 473 13.67 -15.06 35.15
CA LYS A 473 14.51 -14.14 35.92
C LYS A 473 13.70 -13.26 36.86
N ASP A 474 12.66 -12.61 36.37
CA ASP A 474 11.95 -11.58 37.15
C ASP A 474 10.92 -12.17 38.12
N TYR A 475 10.35 -13.33 37.78
CA TYR A 475 9.26 -13.93 38.56
C TYR A 475 9.63 -15.29 39.17
N GLY A 476 10.82 -15.83 38.91
CA GLY A 476 11.22 -17.15 39.43
C GLY A 476 10.32 -18.30 38.95
N VAL A 477 9.70 -18.15 37.77
CA VAL A 477 8.83 -19.16 37.16
C VAL A 477 9.64 -19.95 36.11
N PRO A 478 9.93 -21.25 36.33
CA PRO A 478 10.77 -22.01 35.40
C PRO A 478 10.19 -22.09 33.99
N SER A 479 11.05 -22.01 32.97
CA SER A 479 10.65 -22.27 31.59
C SER A 479 10.18 -23.72 31.41
N PRO A 480 9.02 -23.97 30.76
CA PRO A 480 8.55 -25.33 30.45
C PRO A 480 9.43 -26.10 29.45
N ILE A 481 10.34 -25.40 28.76
CA ILE A 481 11.28 -25.99 27.81
C ILE A 481 12.73 -25.64 28.18
N PRO A 482 13.72 -26.50 27.87
CA PRO A 482 15.12 -26.24 28.19
C PRO A 482 15.66 -24.97 27.52
N LEU A 483 16.18 -24.05 28.34
CA LEU A 483 16.87 -22.83 27.89
C LEU A 483 18.31 -23.12 27.37
N SER A 484 18.76 -24.37 27.37
CA SER A 484 20.08 -24.76 26.84
C SER A 484 20.12 -24.90 25.30
N ARG A 485 18.97 -24.85 24.63
CA ARG A 485 18.84 -24.88 23.15
C ARG A 485 18.69 -23.50 22.51
N LEU A 486 18.99 -22.49 23.31
CA LEU A 486 19.05 -21.11 22.90
C LEU A 486 20.23 -20.93 21.91
N ALA A 487 20.03 -20.17 20.83
CA ALA A 487 21.03 -19.93 19.79
C ALA A 487 22.28 -19.23 20.39
N PRO A 488 23.45 -19.24 19.74
CA PRO A 488 24.70 -18.69 20.30
C PRO A 488 24.60 -17.26 20.87
N TYR A 489 23.68 -16.43 20.35
CA TYR A 489 23.38 -15.07 20.84
C TYR A 489 22.73 -15.00 22.22
N ASP A 490 22.07 -16.07 22.67
CA ASP A 490 21.34 -16.11 23.93
C ASP A 490 22.26 -16.29 25.16
N GLN A 491 23.54 -16.61 24.95
CA GLN A 491 24.54 -16.67 26.02
C GLN A 491 24.88 -15.29 26.62
N LEU A 492 24.56 -14.19 25.91
CA LEU A 492 24.79 -12.82 26.39
C LEU A 492 23.78 -12.39 27.47
N ILE A 493 22.55 -12.93 27.44
CA ILE A 493 21.50 -12.62 28.44
C ILE A 493 21.80 -13.27 29.80
N LEU A 494 22.50 -14.41 29.81
CA LEU A 494 22.90 -15.11 31.03
C LEU A 494 24.24 -14.62 31.63
N LYS A 495 25.06 -13.89 30.87
CA LYS A 495 26.36 -13.37 31.32
C LYS A 495 26.29 -12.01 32.05
N ALA A 496 25.12 -11.39 32.12
CA ALA A 496 24.93 -10.07 32.77
C ALA A 496 24.45 -10.14 34.23
N ALA A 497 24.57 -11.29 34.91
CA ALA A 497 24.44 -11.37 36.36
C ALA A 497 25.84 -11.42 36.98
N PRO A 498 26.28 -10.42 37.77
CA PRO A 498 27.45 -10.62 38.59
C PRO A 498 27.12 -11.72 39.61
N ALA A 499 27.94 -12.77 39.62
CA ALA A 499 27.99 -13.68 40.76
C ALA A 499 28.41 -12.84 41.96
N VAL A 500 27.48 -12.56 42.87
CA VAL A 500 27.87 -12.11 44.21
C VAL A 500 27.93 -13.35 45.08
N GLU A 501 29.15 -13.86 45.15
CA GLU A 501 29.60 -14.81 46.16
C GLU A 501 29.38 -14.23 47.56
N ASN A 502 28.99 -15.11 48.49
CA ASN A 502 29.06 -14.84 49.91
C ASN A 502 30.50 -14.42 50.30
N ARG A 503 30.63 -13.20 50.83
CA ARG A 503 31.55 -12.89 51.92
C ARG A 503 30.82 -12.10 52.98
#